data_AF-A0A524JE80-F1
#
_entry.id   AF-A0A524JE80-F1
#
_cell.length_a   1.000
_cell.length_b   1.000
_cell.length_c   1.000
_cell.angle_alpha   90.00
_cell.angle_beta   90.00
_cell.angle_gamma   90.00
#
_symmetry.space_group_name_H-M   'P 1'
#
loop_
_entity.id
_entity.type
_entity.pdbx_description
1 polymer ?
#
loop_
_entity_poly.entity_id
_entity_poly.type
_entity_poly.pdbx_seq_one_letter_code
_entity_poly.pdbx_strand_id
1 'polypeptide(L)'
;MVINPEALQQATILLERSSRPLLISHPRPDGDTIGSALALRLALLAMGKTPIIACEHALSPNLAYLPGAKYFVDDVHESVDIDLVVAVDMSDLSRTGTIYKDAWRNKLPLLVIDHHMTNNAFGDVNLVDQHAAATAVLVFDLIVSLGIKVKDDIATCLLVALLTDTRGLRTNSTTPSVLRLVSELIEAGGNYIGVMQKTLDSVPYLQMRAWGIAL
;
A
#
# COMPACT_ATOMS: atom_id res chain seq x y z
N MET A 1 14.16 -0.76 12.81
CA MET A 1 13.80 -1.89 11.94
C MET A 1 14.92 -2.06 10.95
N VAL A 2 15.30 -3.29 10.62
CA VAL A 2 16.26 -3.53 9.55
C VAL A 2 15.52 -4.35 8.51
N ILE A 3 14.91 -3.65 7.55
CA ILE A 3 14.41 -4.28 6.32
C ILE A 3 15.59 -5.02 5.68
N ASN A 4 15.32 -6.18 5.08
CA ASN A 4 16.33 -6.91 4.33
C ASN A 4 16.93 -6.01 3.23
N PRO A 5 18.20 -5.59 3.34
CA PRO A 5 18.78 -4.60 2.44
C PRO A 5 18.93 -5.12 1.01
N GLU A 6 19.12 -6.43 0.83
CA GLU A 6 19.19 -7.05 -0.48
C GLU A 6 17.83 -7.03 -1.18
N ALA A 7 16.77 -7.41 -0.47
CA ALA A 7 15.40 -7.37 -0.99
C ALA A 7 14.98 -5.93 -1.34
N LEU A 8 15.32 -4.97 -0.47
CA LEU A 8 15.06 -3.55 -0.72
C LEU A 8 15.79 -3.07 -1.99
N GLN A 9 17.07 -3.41 -2.14
CA GLN A 9 17.84 -3.05 -3.32
C GLN A 9 17.28 -3.67 -4.61
N GLN A 10 16.89 -4.95 -4.57
CA GLN A 10 16.27 -5.63 -5.71
C GLN A 10 14.94 -4.99 -6.10
N ALA A 11 14.10 -4.65 -5.12
CA ALA A 11 12.83 -3.96 -5.33
C ALA A 11 13.03 -2.56 -5.94
N THR A 12 13.99 -1.80 -5.42
CA THR A 12 14.37 -0.48 -5.96
C THR A 12 14.80 -0.59 -7.42
N ILE A 13 15.69 -1.54 -7.75
CA ILE A 13 16.17 -1.74 -9.13
C ILE A 13 15.03 -2.10 -10.09
N LEU A 14 14.09 -2.96 -9.67
CA LEU A 14 12.93 -3.30 -10.50
C LEU A 14 12.06 -2.07 -10.79
N LEU A 15 11.77 -1.27 -9.76
CA LEU A 15 10.96 -0.07 -9.92
C LEU A 15 11.66 1.01 -10.74
N GLU A 16 12.98 1.18 -10.58
CA GLU A 16 13.78 2.11 -11.40
C GLU A 16 13.73 1.76 -12.89
N ARG A 17 13.86 0.46 -13.22
CA ARG A 17 13.84 -0.04 -14.60
C ARG A 17 12.46 -0.03 -15.25
N SER A 18 11.41 -0.24 -14.46
CA SER A 18 10.03 -0.22 -14.94
C SER A 18 9.57 1.19 -15.32
N SER A 19 8.89 1.33 -16.45
CA SER A 19 8.24 2.57 -16.89
C SER A 19 6.73 2.53 -16.68
N ARG A 20 6.13 1.33 -16.70
CA ARG A 20 4.67 1.11 -16.70
C ARG A 20 4.28 -0.01 -15.71
N PRO A 21 4.48 0.19 -14.40
CA PRO A 21 4.15 -0.83 -13.42
C PRO A 21 2.64 -0.92 -13.17
N LEU A 22 2.12 -2.13 -12.98
CA LEU A 22 0.79 -2.38 -12.46
C LEU A 22 0.88 -2.69 -10.96
N LEU A 23 0.30 -1.84 -10.13
CA LEU A 23 0.16 -2.06 -8.69
C LEU A 23 -1.21 -2.70 -8.40
N ILE A 24 -1.21 -3.89 -7.81
CA ILE A 24 -2.41 -4.65 -7.49
C ILE A 24 -2.65 -4.61 -5.98
N SER A 25 -3.88 -4.30 -5.60
CA SER A 25 -4.40 -4.33 -4.23
C SER A 25 -5.39 -5.49 -4.05
N HIS A 26 -5.42 -6.11 -2.88
CA HIS A 26 -6.21 -7.33 -2.68
C HIS A 26 -7.73 -7.06 -2.64
N PRO A 27 -8.59 -8.06 -2.92
CA PRO A 27 -10.03 -7.93 -2.75
C PRO A 27 -10.41 -7.50 -1.33
N ARG A 28 -11.43 -6.64 -1.22
CA ARG A 28 -11.82 -5.95 0.03
C ARG A 28 -10.62 -5.22 0.63
N PRO A 29 -10.03 -4.27 -0.11
CA PRO A 29 -8.81 -3.62 0.31
C PRO A 29 -9.06 -2.77 1.55
N ASP A 30 -8.12 -2.78 2.49
CA ASP A 30 -8.17 -1.97 3.70
C ASP A 30 -7.28 -0.71 3.57
N GLY A 31 -7.10 0.01 4.68
CA GLY A 31 -6.32 1.24 4.68
C GLY A 31 -4.83 1.01 4.41
N ASP A 32 -4.25 -0.11 4.83
CA ASP A 32 -2.83 -0.41 4.58
C ASP A 32 -2.60 -0.64 3.10
N THR A 33 -3.37 -1.57 2.52
CA THR A 33 -3.33 -1.86 1.10
C THR A 33 -3.50 -0.60 0.24
N ILE A 34 -4.54 0.20 0.48
CA ILE A 34 -4.83 1.39 -0.33
C ILE A 34 -3.80 2.49 -0.12
N GLY A 35 -3.46 2.79 1.14
CA GLY A 35 -2.50 3.85 1.47
C GLY A 35 -1.10 3.52 0.94
N SER A 36 -0.64 2.29 1.10
CA SER A 36 0.63 1.80 0.60
C SER A 36 0.71 1.83 -0.92
N ALA A 37 -0.32 1.35 -1.63
CA ALA A 37 -0.37 1.38 -3.09
C ALA A 37 -0.41 2.81 -3.64
N LEU A 38 -1.18 3.72 -3.02
CA LEU A 38 -1.27 5.12 -3.45
C LEU A 38 0.03 5.89 -3.20
N ALA A 39 0.68 5.69 -2.04
CA ALA A 39 1.96 6.31 -1.73
C ALA A 39 3.02 5.91 -2.77
N LEU A 40 3.11 4.61 -3.08
CA LEU A 40 4.03 4.09 -4.09
C LEU A 40 3.69 4.66 -5.48
N ARG A 41 2.42 4.67 -5.87
CA ARG A 41 1.97 5.24 -7.15
C ARG A 41 2.39 6.70 -7.30
N LEU A 42 2.17 7.52 -6.27
CA LEU A 42 2.51 8.94 -6.29
C LEU A 42 4.03 9.16 -6.40
N ALA A 43 4.83 8.33 -5.72
CA ALA A 43 6.28 8.36 -5.87
C ALA A 43 6.73 7.99 -7.29
N LEU A 44 6.15 6.93 -7.88
CA LEU A 44 6.46 6.50 -9.24
C LEU A 44 6.05 7.55 -10.28
N LEU A 45 4.92 8.23 -10.09
CA LEU A 45 4.52 9.37 -10.92
C LEU A 45 5.55 10.52 -10.83
N ALA A 46 6.08 10.81 -9.64
CA ALA A 46 7.12 11.83 -9.46
C ALA A 46 8.44 11.47 -10.18
N MET A 47 8.68 10.17 -10.43
CA MET A 47 9.79 9.68 -11.25
C MET A 47 9.50 9.72 -12.76
N GLY A 48 8.34 10.22 -13.19
CA GLY A 48 7.94 10.25 -14.61
C GLY A 48 7.44 8.92 -15.16
N LYS A 49 7.11 7.95 -14.29
CA LYS A 49 6.55 6.65 -14.69
C LYS A 49 5.03 6.75 -14.87
N THR A 50 4.42 5.69 -15.41
CA THR A 50 2.98 5.63 -15.67
C THR A 50 2.33 4.44 -14.95
N PRO A 51 2.30 4.44 -13.61
CA PRO A 51 1.75 3.35 -12.83
C PRO A 51 0.22 3.23 -12.97
N ILE A 52 -0.25 2.00 -13.17
CA ILE A 52 -1.68 1.63 -13.04
C ILE A 52 -1.90 1.11 -11.63
N ILE A 53 -3.01 1.48 -10.99
CA ILE A 53 -3.46 0.90 -9.72
C ILE A 53 -4.78 0.20 -9.92
N ALA A 54 -4.88 -1.05 -9.48
CA ALA A 54 -6.06 -1.88 -9.70
C ALA A 54 -6.44 -2.67 -8.46
N CYS A 55 -7.75 -2.81 -8.26
CA CYS A 55 -8.33 -3.64 -7.22
C CYS A 55 -9.70 -4.16 -7.68
N GLU A 56 -9.90 -5.48 -7.63
CA GLU A 56 -11.15 -6.13 -8.07
C GLU A 56 -12.39 -5.60 -7.35
N HIS A 57 -12.25 -5.20 -6.08
CA HIS A 57 -13.36 -4.69 -5.28
C HIS A 57 -13.26 -3.17 -5.11
N ALA A 58 -14.42 -2.53 -5.08
CA ALA A 58 -14.53 -1.10 -4.82
C ALA A 58 -13.89 -0.70 -3.49
N LEU A 59 -13.25 0.47 -3.48
CA LEU A 59 -12.70 1.07 -2.28
C LEU A 59 -13.81 1.43 -1.29
N SER A 60 -13.51 1.29 0.01
CA SER A 60 -14.42 1.75 1.05
C SER A 60 -14.61 3.28 0.97
N PRO A 61 -15.82 3.82 1.19
CA PRO A 61 -16.08 5.26 1.12
C PRO A 61 -15.20 6.10 2.06
N ASN A 62 -14.81 5.55 3.20
CA ASN A 62 -13.91 6.20 4.16
C ASN A 62 -12.45 6.29 3.68
N LEU A 63 -12.09 5.66 2.56
CA LEU A 63 -10.77 5.74 1.93
C LEU A 63 -10.80 6.50 0.59
N ALA A 64 -11.99 6.74 0.03
CA ALA A 64 -12.16 7.39 -1.27
C ALA A 64 -11.65 8.85 -1.32
N TYR A 65 -11.42 9.48 -0.17
CA TYR A 65 -10.87 10.83 -0.08
C TYR A 65 -9.36 10.89 -0.35
N LEU A 66 -8.66 9.75 -0.34
CA LEU A 66 -7.21 9.73 -0.44
C LEU A 66 -6.73 10.28 -1.79
N PRO A 67 -5.61 11.02 -1.80
CA PRO A 67 -5.01 11.52 -3.03
C PRO A 67 -4.76 10.37 -4.02
N GLY A 68 -5.46 10.43 -5.15
CA GLY A 68 -5.34 9.44 -6.21
C GLY A 68 -6.25 8.21 -6.09
N ALA A 69 -7.07 8.08 -5.04
CA ALA A 69 -8.01 6.96 -4.88
C ALA A 69 -8.97 6.79 -6.08
N LYS A 70 -9.37 7.92 -6.69
CA LYS A 70 -10.22 7.93 -7.89
C LYS A 70 -9.62 7.26 -9.14
N TYR A 71 -8.33 6.93 -9.12
CA TYR A 71 -7.64 6.28 -10.24
C TYR A 71 -7.57 4.76 -10.12
N PHE A 72 -8.08 4.16 -9.03
CA PHE A 72 -8.25 2.73 -8.96
C PHE A 72 -9.22 2.26 -10.05
N VAL A 73 -8.78 1.28 -10.83
CA VAL A 73 -9.62 0.55 -11.77
C VAL A 73 -9.98 -0.81 -11.19
N ASP A 74 -11.15 -1.33 -11.57
CA ASP A 74 -11.67 -2.62 -11.13
C ASP A 74 -11.21 -3.80 -11.99
N ASP A 75 -10.71 -3.53 -13.20
CA ASP A 75 -10.07 -4.50 -14.06
C ASP A 75 -9.00 -3.86 -14.96
N VAL A 76 -8.09 -4.69 -15.46
CA VAL A 76 -7.04 -4.29 -16.40
C VAL A 76 -7.00 -5.32 -17.53
N HIS A 77 -7.21 -4.85 -18.76
CA HIS A 77 -7.19 -5.72 -19.93
C HIS A 77 -5.80 -6.33 -20.14
N GLU A 78 -5.73 -7.61 -20.50
CA GLU A 78 -4.47 -8.36 -20.62
C GLU A 78 -3.49 -7.80 -21.66
N SER A 79 -4.02 -7.05 -22.64
CA SER A 79 -3.23 -6.39 -23.69
C SER A 79 -2.65 -5.04 -23.28
N VAL A 80 -2.86 -4.59 -22.05
CA VAL A 80 -2.28 -3.33 -21.58
C VAL A 80 -0.75 -3.42 -21.63
N ASP A 81 -0.11 -2.32 -22.02
CA ASP A 81 1.35 -2.25 -22.09
C ASP A 81 1.91 -1.98 -20.69
N ILE A 82 2.26 -3.04 -19.97
CA ILE A 82 2.91 -2.99 -18.65
C ILE A 82 4.22 -3.79 -18.68
N ASP A 83 5.17 -3.43 -17.82
CA ASP A 83 6.50 -4.04 -17.78
C ASP A 83 6.90 -4.61 -16.40
N LEU A 84 6.04 -4.42 -15.38
CA LEU A 84 6.22 -4.92 -14.02
C LEU A 84 4.86 -5.08 -13.35
N VAL A 85 4.67 -6.16 -12.60
CA VAL A 85 3.53 -6.31 -11.69
C VAL A 85 4.03 -6.17 -10.25
N VAL A 86 3.29 -5.43 -9.44
CA VAL A 86 3.59 -5.21 -8.02
C VAL A 86 2.36 -5.62 -7.20
N ALA A 87 2.49 -6.66 -6.38
CA ALA A 87 1.48 -7.03 -5.39
C ALA A 87 1.77 -6.28 -4.09
N VAL A 88 0.81 -5.47 -3.63
CA VAL A 88 0.95 -4.65 -2.42
C VAL A 88 0.07 -5.23 -1.32
N ASP A 89 0.67 -5.49 -0.16
CA ASP A 89 -0.01 -5.91 1.07
C ASP A 89 -0.75 -7.25 0.94
N MET A 90 -0.10 -8.21 0.26
CA MET A 90 -0.69 -9.52 -0.03
C MET A 90 0.21 -10.66 0.40
N SER A 91 -0.34 -11.58 1.19
CA SER A 91 0.35 -12.79 1.64
C SER A 91 0.35 -13.96 0.65
N ASP A 92 -0.51 -13.94 -0.37
CA ASP A 92 -0.64 -15.04 -1.32
C ASP A 92 -1.03 -14.54 -2.71
N LEU A 93 -0.55 -15.22 -3.74
CA LEU A 93 -0.80 -14.88 -5.14
C LEU A 93 -2.30 -14.87 -5.48
N SER A 94 -3.10 -15.76 -4.89
CA SER A 94 -4.56 -15.80 -5.12
C SER A 94 -5.26 -14.51 -4.68
N ARG A 95 -4.67 -13.73 -3.77
CA ARG A 95 -5.20 -12.44 -3.34
C ARG A 95 -5.04 -11.35 -4.39
N THR A 96 -4.35 -11.60 -5.50
CA THR A 96 -4.38 -10.69 -6.66
C THR A 96 -5.73 -10.70 -7.39
N GLY A 97 -6.63 -11.65 -7.05
CA GLY A 97 -7.98 -11.73 -7.59
C GLY A 97 -7.97 -11.97 -9.10
N THR A 98 -8.94 -11.38 -9.79
CA THR A 98 -9.03 -11.45 -11.25
C THR A 98 -8.08 -10.49 -11.97
N ILE A 99 -7.38 -9.60 -11.25
CA ILE A 99 -6.53 -8.56 -11.86
C ILE A 99 -5.29 -9.18 -12.48
N TYR A 100 -4.61 -10.09 -11.79
CA TYR A 100 -3.37 -10.69 -12.30
C TYR A 100 -3.66 -11.78 -13.33
N LYS A 101 -3.52 -11.42 -14.62
CA LYS A 101 -3.86 -12.27 -15.76
C LYS A 101 -2.77 -13.28 -16.10
N ASP A 102 -3.18 -14.44 -16.63
CA ASP A 102 -2.27 -15.49 -17.12
C ASP A 102 -1.34 -15.00 -18.24
N ALA A 103 -1.77 -13.99 -19.01
CA ALA A 103 -0.97 -13.37 -20.05
C ALA A 103 0.37 -12.81 -19.53
N TRP A 104 0.45 -12.41 -18.26
CA TRP A 104 1.63 -11.79 -17.63
C TRP A 104 2.45 -12.79 -16.80
N ARG A 105 1.85 -13.88 -16.34
CA ARG A 105 2.51 -14.90 -15.52
C ARG A 105 3.77 -15.43 -16.21
N ASN A 106 4.89 -15.45 -15.49
CA ASN A 106 6.20 -15.89 -15.97
C ASN A 106 6.74 -15.11 -17.20
N LYS A 107 6.11 -13.99 -17.58
CA LYS A 107 6.55 -13.12 -18.68
C LYS A 107 6.97 -11.74 -18.21
N LEU A 108 6.32 -11.24 -17.17
CA LEU A 108 6.68 -9.99 -16.50
C LEU A 108 7.19 -10.29 -15.09
N PRO A 109 8.18 -9.53 -14.59
CA PRO A 109 8.59 -9.64 -13.20
C PRO A 109 7.43 -9.32 -12.26
N LEU A 110 7.36 -10.05 -11.15
CA LEU A 110 6.44 -9.85 -10.05
C LEU A 110 7.20 -9.42 -8.79
N LEU A 111 6.99 -8.18 -8.36
CA LEU A 111 7.44 -7.66 -7.09
C LEU A 111 6.34 -7.82 -6.04
N VAL A 112 6.67 -8.35 -4.87
CA VAL A 112 5.77 -8.42 -3.71
C VAL A 112 6.28 -7.51 -2.61
N ILE A 113 5.41 -6.66 -2.07
CA ILE A 113 5.70 -5.80 -0.92
C ILE A 113 4.66 -6.11 0.15
N ASP A 114 5.08 -6.70 1.27
CA ASP A 114 4.14 -7.21 2.26
C ASP A 114 4.74 -7.31 3.67
N HIS A 115 3.89 -7.33 4.70
CA HIS A 115 4.29 -7.51 6.10
C HIS A 115 3.60 -8.68 6.81
N HIS A 116 2.76 -9.45 6.11
CA HIS A 116 2.06 -10.58 6.71
C HIS A 116 3.02 -11.75 7.00
N MET A 117 2.95 -12.29 8.23
CA MET A 117 3.67 -13.53 8.61
C MET A 117 3.34 -14.75 7.73
N THR A 118 2.18 -14.73 7.07
CA THR A 118 1.70 -15.84 6.22
C THR A 118 2.23 -15.78 4.79
N ASN A 119 3.01 -14.75 4.44
CA ASN A 119 3.57 -14.61 3.11
C ASN A 119 4.70 -15.61 2.88
N ASN A 120 4.53 -16.45 1.86
CA ASN A 120 5.50 -17.49 1.48
C ASN A 120 6.43 -17.08 0.31
N ALA A 121 6.60 -15.77 0.07
CA ALA A 121 7.48 -15.19 -0.96
C ALA A 121 7.15 -15.68 -2.39
N PHE A 122 5.96 -15.36 -2.89
CA PHE A 122 5.44 -15.84 -4.18
C PHE A 122 5.87 -15.01 -5.41
N GLY A 123 6.58 -13.90 -5.23
CA GLY A 123 7.10 -13.06 -6.32
C GLY A 123 8.49 -13.49 -6.79
N ASP A 124 8.94 -12.88 -7.90
CA ASP A 124 10.33 -12.95 -8.34
C ASP A 124 11.25 -12.17 -7.40
N VAL A 125 10.76 -11.04 -6.87
CA VAL A 125 11.40 -10.26 -5.80
C VAL A 125 10.38 -10.04 -4.68
N ASN A 126 10.80 -10.29 -3.45
CA ASN A 126 9.92 -10.26 -2.27
C ASN A 126 10.52 -9.34 -1.22
N LEU A 127 9.98 -8.12 -1.14
CA LEU A 127 10.25 -7.19 -0.05
C LEU A 127 9.24 -7.48 1.07
N VAL A 128 9.60 -8.41 1.95
CA VAL A 128 8.72 -8.87 3.04
C VAL A 128 9.40 -8.71 4.40
N ASP A 129 8.72 -8.05 5.33
CA ASP A 129 9.15 -7.92 6.73
C ASP A 129 7.97 -8.17 7.67
N GLN A 130 7.89 -9.39 8.19
CA GLN A 130 6.84 -9.81 9.12
C GLN A 130 6.83 -9.08 10.48
N HIS A 131 7.89 -8.33 10.79
CA HIS A 131 7.99 -7.53 12.01
C HIS A 131 7.57 -6.08 11.80
N ALA A 132 7.33 -5.67 10.56
CA ALA A 132 6.83 -4.34 10.25
C ALA A 132 5.38 -4.19 10.72
N ALA A 133 5.07 -2.99 11.19
CA ALA A 133 3.76 -2.66 11.75
C ALA A 133 2.66 -2.43 10.70
N ALA A 134 3.05 -2.36 9.43
CA ALA A 134 2.22 -2.16 8.25
C ALA A 134 3.12 -2.33 7.01
N THR A 135 2.54 -2.68 5.86
CA THR A 135 3.18 -2.58 4.54
C THR A 135 3.67 -1.15 4.26
N ALA A 136 3.00 -0.15 4.84
CA ALA A 136 3.42 1.26 4.79
C ALA A 136 4.88 1.51 5.16
N VAL A 137 5.44 0.75 6.12
CA VAL A 137 6.82 0.96 6.56
C VAL A 137 7.80 0.55 5.47
N LEU A 138 7.53 -0.56 4.78
CA LEU A 138 8.33 -1.03 3.66
C LEU A 138 8.23 -0.08 2.48
N VAL A 139 7.03 0.43 2.20
CA VAL A 139 6.81 1.40 1.12
C VAL A 139 7.53 2.72 1.41
N PHE A 140 7.55 3.20 2.67
CA PHE A 140 8.33 4.38 3.04
C PHE A 140 9.82 4.20 2.71
N ASP A 141 10.43 3.11 3.17
CA ASP A 141 11.85 2.83 2.93
C ASP A 141 12.15 2.65 1.42
N LEU A 142 11.22 2.05 0.67
CA LEU A 142 11.33 1.90 -0.77
C LEU A 142 11.26 3.26 -1.50
N ILE A 143 10.34 4.15 -1.13
CA ILE A 143 10.23 5.50 -1.69
C ILE A 143 11.51 6.31 -1.41
N VAL A 144 12.04 6.22 -0.19
CA VAL A 144 13.31 6.86 0.18
C VAL A 144 14.47 6.28 -0.64
N SER A 145 14.52 4.95 -0.82
CA SER A 145 15.54 4.29 -1.63
C SER A 145 15.49 4.68 -3.11
N LEU A 146 14.32 5.06 -3.63
CA LEU A 146 14.14 5.59 -4.99
C LEU A 146 14.58 7.07 -5.12
N GLY A 147 15.08 7.68 -4.03
CA GLY A 147 15.47 9.08 -4.00
C GLY A 147 14.29 10.07 -4.00
N ILE A 148 13.06 9.58 -3.79
CA ILE A 148 11.87 10.43 -3.76
C ILE A 148 11.64 10.93 -2.33
N LYS A 149 11.48 12.25 -2.19
CA LYS A 149 11.12 12.85 -0.91
C LYS A 149 9.67 12.54 -0.57
N VAL A 150 9.44 11.87 0.55
CA VAL A 150 8.10 11.70 1.14
C VAL A 150 7.60 13.05 1.63
N LYS A 151 6.46 13.50 1.09
CA LYS A 151 5.78 14.74 1.51
C LYS A 151 4.30 14.76 1.13
N ASP A 152 3.53 15.63 1.77
CA ASP A 152 2.16 16.00 1.43
C ASP A 152 1.24 14.77 1.23
N ASP A 153 0.81 14.54 -0.02
CA ASP A 153 -0.08 13.45 -0.40
C ASP A 153 0.54 12.06 -0.18
N ILE A 154 1.86 11.90 -0.43
CA ILE A 154 2.56 10.63 -0.17
C ILE A 154 2.54 10.36 1.34
N ALA A 155 2.86 11.38 2.14
CA ALA A 155 2.88 11.25 3.60
C ALA A 155 1.48 10.96 4.16
N THR A 156 0.44 11.57 3.59
CA THR A 156 -0.96 11.31 3.97
C THR A 156 -1.38 9.88 3.66
N CYS A 157 -1.00 9.33 2.50
CA CYS A 157 -1.31 7.95 2.14
C CYS A 157 -0.61 6.95 3.08
N LEU A 158 0.67 7.18 3.39
CA LEU A 158 1.42 6.36 4.34
C LEU A 158 0.85 6.45 5.77
N LEU A 159 0.39 7.63 6.20
CA LEU A 159 -0.29 7.80 7.48
C LEU A 159 -1.56 6.97 7.57
N VAL A 160 -2.40 6.96 6.53
CA VAL A 160 -3.59 6.09 6.53
C VAL A 160 -3.17 4.65 6.75
N ALA A 161 -2.24 4.16 5.94
CA ALA A 161 -1.85 2.77 5.95
C ALA A 161 -1.33 2.34 7.33
N LEU A 162 -0.39 3.09 7.87
CA LEU A 162 0.21 2.82 9.18
C LEU A 162 -0.80 2.93 10.33
N LEU A 163 -1.68 3.94 10.31
CA LEU A 163 -2.67 4.14 11.35
C LEU A 163 -3.80 3.11 11.29
N THR A 164 -4.21 2.65 10.13
CA THR A 164 -5.26 1.62 10.06
C THR A 164 -4.77 0.27 10.55
N ASP A 165 -3.56 -0.15 10.16
CA ASP A 165 -3.07 -1.47 10.50
C ASP A 165 -2.65 -1.58 11.98
N THR A 166 -2.15 -0.47 12.54
CA THR A 166 -1.91 -0.34 13.99
C THR A 166 -3.19 -0.02 14.79
N ARG A 167 -4.36 0.01 14.14
CA ARG A 167 -5.66 0.37 14.74
C ARG A 167 -5.63 1.71 15.48
N GLY A 168 -4.93 2.70 14.95
CA GLY A 168 -4.69 4.00 15.55
C GLY A 168 -3.65 3.92 16.67
N LEU A 169 -2.55 3.19 16.44
CA LEU A 169 -1.43 3.03 17.38
C LEU A 169 -1.82 2.30 18.69
N ARG A 170 -2.77 1.35 18.59
CA ARG A 170 -3.32 0.58 19.72
C ARG A 170 -3.02 -0.92 19.67
N THR A 171 -2.07 -1.33 18.83
CA THR A 171 -1.59 -2.70 18.69
C THR A 171 -0.19 -2.88 19.27
N ASN A 172 0.22 -4.13 19.52
CA ASN A 172 1.57 -4.46 19.96
C ASN A 172 2.65 -4.15 18.91
N SER A 173 2.27 -3.97 17.64
CA SER A 173 3.17 -3.51 16.57
C SER A 173 3.53 -2.02 16.68
N THR A 174 2.87 -1.28 17.56
CA THR A 174 3.18 0.14 17.84
C THR A 174 4.48 0.24 18.66
N THR A 175 5.60 0.33 17.95
CA THR A 175 6.94 0.46 18.54
C THR A 175 7.42 1.92 18.56
N PRO A 176 8.49 2.26 19.31
CA PRO A 176 9.10 3.59 19.24
C PRO A 176 9.50 4.03 17.82
N SER A 177 9.92 3.11 16.95
CA SER A 177 10.20 3.43 15.54
C SER A 177 8.95 3.78 14.75
N VAL A 178 7.83 3.11 15.01
CA VAL A 178 6.54 3.44 14.39
C VAL A 178 6.08 4.83 14.80
N LEU A 179 6.20 5.17 16.09
CA LEU A 179 5.83 6.51 16.57
C LEU A 179 6.72 7.61 15.96
N ARG A 180 8.01 7.35 15.76
CA ARG A 180 8.90 8.26 15.03
C ARG A 180 8.49 8.41 13.57
N LEU A 181 8.21 7.32 12.88
CA LEU A 181 7.73 7.37 11.49
C LEU A 181 6.44 8.18 11.37
N VAL A 182 5.47 8.00 12.28
CA VAL A 182 4.27 8.85 12.31
C VAL A 182 4.62 10.33 12.47
N SER A 183 5.54 10.67 13.39
CA SER A 183 6.03 12.04 13.56
C SER A 183 6.65 12.59 12.28
N GLU A 184 7.52 11.81 11.63
CA GLU A 184 8.18 12.20 10.37
C GLU A 184 7.16 12.42 9.25
N LEU A 185 6.13 11.58 9.13
CA LEU A 185 5.07 11.75 8.14
C LEU A 185 4.22 13.01 8.40
N ILE A 186 3.98 13.36 9.67
CA ILE A 186 3.30 14.61 10.05
C ILE A 186 4.17 15.81 9.67
N GLU A 187 5.46 15.79 10.02
CA GLU A 187 6.42 16.84 9.65
C GLU A 187 6.55 16.99 8.13
N ALA A 188 6.42 15.90 7.39
CA ALA A 188 6.41 15.87 5.93
C ALA A 188 5.12 16.45 5.29
N GLY A 189 4.16 16.93 6.09
CA GLY A 189 2.91 17.53 5.60
C GLY A 189 1.73 16.55 5.51
N GLY A 190 1.86 15.35 6.08
CA GLY A 190 0.77 14.38 6.13
C GLY A 190 -0.42 14.87 6.97
N ASN A 191 -1.64 14.76 6.44
CA ASN A 191 -2.85 15.23 7.11
C ASN A 191 -3.36 14.27 8.20
N TYR A 192 -2.62 14.18 9.31
CA TYR A 192 -2.94 13.29 10.42
C TYR A 192 -4.37 13.46 10.97
N ILE A 193 -4.80 14.70 11.23
CA ILE A 193 -6.14 14.95 11.78
C ILE A 193 -7.23 14.52 10.79
N GLY A 194 -7.06 14.81 9.50
CA GLY A 194 -7.99 14.38 8.47
C GLY A 194 -8.05 12.85 8.33
N VAL A 195 -6.91 12.16 8.48
CA VAL A 195 -6.86 10.69 8.50
C VAL A 195 -7.62 10.12 9.68
N MET A 196 -7.38 10.60 10.90
CA MET A 196 -8.10 10.14 12.09
C MET A 196 -9.62 10.30 11.90
N GLN A 197 -10.06 11.50 11.52
CA GLN A 197 -11.48 11.83 11.39
C GLN A 197 -12.18 11.02 10.28
N LYS A 198 -11.57 10.93 9.10
CA LYS A 198 -12.23 10.33 7.94
C LYS A 198 -12.12 8.81 7.91
N THR A 199 -11.01 8.26 8.40
CA THR A 199 -10.73 6.82 8.27
C THR A 199 -11.08 6.03 9.51
N LEU A 200 -10.69 6.52 10.69
CA LEU A 200 -10.81 5.77 11.95
C LEU A 200 -12.06 6.14 12.75
N ASP A 201 -12.42 7.42 12.78
CA ASP A 201 -13.53 7.91 13.61
C ASP A 201 -14.87 7.95 12.86
N SER A 202 -14.84 7.84 11.52
CA SER A 202 -16.04 7.86 10.69
C SER A 202 -16.73 6.50 10.67
N VAL A 203 -17.84 6.39 11.41
CA VAL A 203 -18.66 5.17 11.48
C VAL A 203 -20.01 5.42 10.79
N PRO A 204 -20.41 4.58 9.81
CA PRO A 204 -21.74 4.68 9.19
C PRO A 204 -22.86 4.59 10.23
N TYR A 205 -23.91 5.40 10.07
CA TYR A 205 -25.05 5.44 10.99
C TYR A 205 -25.66 4.06 11.25
N LEU A 206 -25.82 3.23 10.21
CA LEU A 206 -26.36 1.88 10.35
C LEU A 206 -25.47 0.97 11.21
N GLN A 207 -24.15 1.12 11.12
CA GLN A 207 -23.21 0.39 11.97
C GLN A 207 -23.30 0.86 13.42
N MET A 208 -23.36 2.18 13.65
CA MET A 208 -23.52 2.71 15.00
C MET A 208 -24.85 2.29 15.64
N ARG A 209 -25.93 2.22 14.86
CA ARG A 209 -27.22 1.68 15.30
C ARG A 209 -27.14 0.19 15.63
N ALA A 210 -26.43 -0.60 14.82
CA ALA A 210 -26.24 -2.03 15.08
C ALA A 210 -25.47 -2.27 16.38
N TRP A 211 -24.43 -1.48 16.68
CA TRP A 211 -23.72 -1.54 17.96
C TRP A 211 -24.63 -1.25 19.14
N GLY A 212 -25.51 -0.24 19.04
CA GLY A 212 -26.47 0.08 20.09
C GLY A 212 -27.53 -0.99 20.35
N ILE A 213 -27.74 -1.94 19.43
CA ILE A 213 -28.60 -3.11 19.65
C ILE A 213 -27.84 -4.24 20.36
N ALA A 214 -26.52 -4.32 20.14
CA ALA A 214 -25.67 -5.39 20.67
C ALA A 214 -25.14 -5.11 22.09
N LEU A 215 -25.16 -3.84 22.52
CA LEU A 215 -24.78 -3.37 23.86
C LEU A 215 -26.00 -3.28 24.79
#